data_AF-A0A7J6SPU0-F1
#
_entry.id   AF-A0A7J6SPU0-F1
#
_cell.length_a   1.000
_cell.length_b   1.000
_cell.length_c   1.000
_cell.angle_alpha   90.00
_cell.angle_beta   90.00
_cell.angle_gamma   90.00
#
_symmetry.space_group_name_H-M   'P 1'
#
loop_
_entity.id
_entity.type
_entity.pdbx_description
1 polymer ?
#
loop_
_entity_poly.entity_id
_entity_poly.type
_entity_poly.pdbx_seq_one_letter_code
_entity_poly.pdbx_strand_id
1 'polypeptide(L)'
;DNVAASKDKDGIDLRGQVQRVAAAVMQAVLVRCGQVLQLRQNRNSLMSPEDLGKMISITNTALSEKIAPCFDCWSSRTTDGQKSADVTGVPGAANLSAIVLQQAKLAVEEIHQANVAQANLLLEREKWERTDVPAHFESRVLSKFLPEGHEVDDGSTSGEEQQQQGKDSTARGRRYLVLPEDRGSFLVVPAGLGILELIAVYLDVARALPQLATDAAVRLTSMLRLANGQIEKLLLEGQAVSSGSRKTVTATNLALTYQTIDMLSSVLPLVANTLESIAGSKGGPGIRIVLEDLLYRLKAEMSEHKGNLMRKLGDILVERFDHHCAKWLSAEKASRAGKRTGPNENVLKIVNDVSSMHRVLMKSLSPKCVE
;
A
#
# COMPACT_ATOMS: atom_id res chain seq x y z
N ASP A 1 -65.54 -4.32 -15.74
CA ASP A 1 -66.79 -3.72 -15.23
C ASP A 1 -66.54 -2.87 -13.99
N ASN A 2 -66.74 -1.56 -14.18
CA ASN A 2 -66.98 -0.49 -13.20
C ASN A 2 -66.32 -0.56 -11.82
N VAL A 3 -65.10 -0.04 -11.71
CA VAL A 3 -64.71 0.72 -10.52
C VAL A 3 -64.96 2.19 -10.83
N ALA A 4 -66.20 2.61 -10.58
CA ALA A 4 -66.57 4.02 -10.58
C ALA A 4 -65.59 4.78 -9.68
N ALA A 5 -65.01 5.85 -10.22
CA ALA A 5 -64.33 6.85 -9.43
C ALA A 5 -65.28 7.27 -8.30
N SER A 6 -64.95 6.86 -7.07
CA SER A 6 -65.58 7.33 -5.84
C SER A 6 -65.26 8.80 -5.66
N LYS A 7 -65.87 9.67 -6.47
CA LYS A 7 -65.99 11.08 -6.19
C LYS A 7 -67.07 11.20 -5.13
N ASP A 8 -66.61 11.32 -3.89
CA ASP A 8 -67.47 11.74 -2.80
C ASP A 8 -68.04 13.14 -3.12
N LYS A 9 -69.23 13.44 -2.60
CA LYS A 9 -70.11 14.53 -3.08
C LYS A 9 -69.54 15.96 -2.98
N ASP A 10 -68.35 16.13 -2.41
CA ASP A 10 -67.65 17.43 -2.22
C ASP A 10 -66.45 17.65 -3.15
N GLY A 11 -66.21 16.79 -4.16
CA GLY A 11 -65.11 16.99 -5.13
C GLY A 11 -63.69 16.80 -4.56
N ILE A 12 -63.58 16.23 -3.36
CA ILE A 12 -62.30 15.95 -2.70
C ILE A 12 -61.75 14.62 -3.21
N ASP A 13 -60.59 14.67 -3.86
CA ASP A 13 -59.82 13.48 -4.24
C ASP A 13 -59.12 12.87 -3.02
N LEU A 14 -59.89 12.10 -2.24
CA LEU A 14 -59.40 11.38 -1.05
C LEU A 14 -58.23 10.45 -1.41
N ARG A 15 -58.28 9.80 -2.58
CA ARG A 15 -57.26 8.84 -3.02
C ARG A 15 -55.93 9.55 -3.26
N GLY A 16 -55.93 10.67 -3.99
CA GLY A 16 -54.74 11.49 -4.21
C GLY A 16 -54.23 12.16 -2.93
N GLN A 17 -55.09 12.50 -1.96
CA GLN A 17 -54.66 12.99 -0.64
C GLN A 17 -53.97 11.90 0.18
N VAL A 18 -54.55 10.70 0.26
CA VAL A 18 -53.96 9.54 0.97
C VAL A 18 -52.62 9.13 0.35
N GLN A 19 -52.51 9.13 -0.98
CA GLN A 19 -51.25 8.86 -1.69
C GLN A 19 -50.17 9.90 -1.36
N ARG A 20 -50.53 11.20 -1.30
CA ARG A 20 -49.58 12.26 -0.92
C ARG A 20 -49.09 12.13 0.53
N VAL A 21 -49.99 11.82 1.46
CA VAL A 21 -49.59 11.59 2.87
C VAL A 21 -48.70 10.37 2.99
N ALA A 22 -49.04 9.26 2.31
CA ALA A 22 -48.22 8.06 2.31
C ALA A 22 -46.82 8.31 1.72
N ALA A 23 -46.71 9.10 0.65
CA ALA A 23 -45.43 9.49 0.07
C ALA A 23 -44.58 10.34 1.03
N ALA A 24 -45.21 11.32 1.71
CA ALA A 24 -44.53 12.13 2.71
C ALA A 24 -44.01 11.28 3.89
N VAL A 25 -44.80 10.32 4.36
CA VAL A 25 -44.40 9.38 5.42
C VAL A 25 -43.24 8.51 4.98
N MET A 26 -43.31 7.91 3.78
CA MET A 26 -42.23 7.05 3.27
C MET A 26 -40.92 7.84 3.11
N GLN A 27 -41.00 9.07 2.58
CA GLN A 27 -39.84 9.94 2.45
C GLN A 27 -39.26 10.33 3.82
N ALA A 28 -40.10 10.64 4.81
CA ALA A 28 -39.65 10.95 6.16
C ALA A 28 -38.93 9.75 6.80
N VAL A 29 -39.43 8.53 6.63
CA VAL A 29 -38.77 7.31 7.10
C VAL A 29 -37.40 7.11 6.46
N LEU A 30 -37.31 7.27 5.13
CA LEU A 30 -36.04 7.15 4.41
C LEU A 30 -35.01 8.20 4.87
N VAL A 31 -35.45 9.45 5.09
CA VAL A 31 -34.59 10.52 5.63
C VAL A 31 -34.09 10.15 7.03
N ARG A 32 -34.96 9.62 7.91
CA ARG A 32 -34.56 9.17 9.25
C ARG A 32 -33.58 8.01 9.21
N CYS A 33 -33.78 7.04 8.31
CA CYS A 33 -32.81 5.97 8.08
C CYS A 33 -31.44 6.53 7.66
N GLY A 34 -31.44 7.53 6.77
CA GLY A 34 -30.22 8.24 6.36
C GLY A 34 -29.51 8.91 7.54
N GLN A 35 -30.24 9.60 8.42
CA GLN A 35 -29.69 10.22 9.63
C GLN A 35 -29.09 9.18 10.59
N VAL A 36 -29.76 8.04 10.81
CA VAL A 36 -29.24 6.96 11.65
C VAL A 36 -27.95 6.38 11.06
N LEU A 37 -27.90 6.17 9.74
CA LEU A 37 -26.68 5.76 9.07
C LEU A 37 -25.59 6.81 9.27
N GLN A 38 -25.86 8.10 9.07
CA GLN A 38 -24.87 9.18 9.24
C GLN A 38 -24.32 9.24 10.67
N LEU A 39 -25.15 9.04 11.70
CA LEU A 39 -24.69 8.98 13.09
C LEU A 39 -23.69 7.83 13.34
N ARG A 40 -23.77 6.75 12.56
CA ARG A 40 -22.82 5.63 12.62
C ARG A 40 -21.44 5.98 12.09
N GLN A 41 -21.32 6.98 11.22
CA GLN A 41 -20.09 7.31 10.51
C GLN A 41 -18.87 7.44 11.44
N ASN A 42 -19.03 8.11 12.59
CA ASN A 42 -17.95 8.28 13.57
C ASN A 42 -17.49 6.99 14.25
N ARG A 43 -18.28 5.91 14.18
CA ARG A 43 -17.90 4.59 14.70
C ARG A 43 -17.17 3.77 13.65
N ASN A 44 -17.43 4.01 12.37
CA ASN A 44 -16.80 3.29 11.27
C ASN A 44 -15.28 3.56 11.23
N SER A 45 -14.85 4.75 11.63
CA SER A 45 -13.45 5.17 11.73
C SER A 45 -12.64 4.40 12.78
N LEU A 46 -13.30 3.82 13.78
CA LEU A 46 -12.68 3.13 14.90
C LEU A 46 -12.63 1.60 14.72
N MET A 47 -13.18 1.08 13.63
CA MET A 47 -13.32 -0.36 13.39
C MET A 47 -12.16 -0.91 12.56
N SER A 48 -11.86 -2.19 12.75
CA SER A 48 -10.92 -2.91 11.87
C SER A 48 -11.48 -2.96 10.44
N PRO A 49 -10.63 -3.06 9.40
CA PRO A 49 -11.10 -3.21 8.02
C PRO A 49 -12.09 -4.37 7.85
N GLU A 50 -11.83 -5.50 8.53
CA GLU A 50 -12.69 -6.68 8.49
C GLU A 50 -14.08 -6.42 9.11
N ASP A 51 -14.12 -5.79 10.29
CA ASP A 51 -15.38 -5.44 10.94
C ASP A 51 -16.17 -4.41 10.14
N LEU A 52 -15.47 -3.44 9.55
CA LEU A 52 -16.05 -2.45 8.65
C LEU A 52 -16.65 -3.11 7.40
N GLY A 53 -15.95 -4.08 6.80
CA GLY A 53 -16.45 -4.87 5.68
C GLY A 53 -17.71 -5.67 6.01
N LYS A 54 -17.69 -6.43 7.11
CA LYS A 54 -18.86 -7.19 7.61
C LYS A 54 -20.05 -6.26 7.84
N MET A 55 -19.79 -5.14 8.49
CA MET A 55 -20.78 -4.13 8.84
C MET A 55 -21.44 -3.49 7.60
N ILE A 56 -20.65 -3.10 6.61
CA ILE A 56 -21.13 -2.54 5.35
C ILE A 56 -21.92 -3.59 4.57
N SER A 57 -21.44 -4.84 4.55
CA SER A 57 -22.14 -5.96 3.91
C SER A 57 -23.54 -6.16 4.51
N ILE A 58 -23.66 -6.29 5.84
CA ILE A 58 -24.95 -6.42 6.53
C ILE A 58 -25.89 -5.26 6.19
N THR A 59 -25.36 -4.03 6.13
CA THR A 59 -26.16 -2.84 5.84
C THR A 59 -26.65 -2.84 4.40
N ASN A 60 -25.77 -3.19 3.44
CA ASN A 60 -26.13 -3.30 2.04
C ASN A 60 -27.15 -4.41 1.79
N THR A 61 -27.00 -5.58 2.43
CA THR A 61 -27.98 -6.66 2.36
C THR A 61 -29.35 -6.22 2.89
N ALA A 62 -29.39 -5.54 4.04
CA ALA A 62 -30.65 -5.01 4.56
C ALA A 62 -31.29 -3.96 3.62
N LEU A 63 -30.48 -3.12 2.99
CA LEU A 63 -30.96 -2.14 2.01
C LEU A 63 -31.52 -2.82 0.75
N SER A 64 -30.82 -3.82 0.20
CA SER A 64 -31.20 -4.49 -1.04
C SER A 64 -32.35 -5.49 -0.86
N GLU A 65 -32.38 -6.25 0.24
CA GLU A 65 -33.34 -7.34 0.42
C GLU A 65 -34.61 -6.92 1.16
N LYS A 66 -34.54 -5.86 1.99
CA LYS A 66 -35.70 -5.40 2.78
C LYS A 66 -36.21 -4.05 2.32
N ILE A 67 -35.36 -3.03 2.28
CA ILE A 67 -35.81 -1.65 2.07
C ILE A 67 -36.17 -1.37 0.60
N ALA A 68 -35.35 -1.82 -0.36
CA ALA A 68 -35.62 -1.60 -1.78
C ALA A 68 -36.93 -2.27 -2.27
N PRO A 69 -37.21 -3.57 -1.97
CA PRO A 69 -38.44 -4.21 -2.42
C PRO A 69 -39.70 -3.60 -1.79
N CYS A 70 -39.61 -3.17 -0.51
CA CYS A 70 -40.71 -2.45 0.13
C CYS A 70 -41.00 -1.11 -0.55
N PHE A 71 -39.95 -0.36 -0.92
CA PHE A 71 -40.10 0.90 -1.64
C PHE A 71 -40.66 0.69 -3.05
N ASP A 72 -40.19 -0.32 -3.79
CA ASP A 72 -40.66 -0.62 -5.14
C ASP A 72 -42.11 -1.11 -5.14
N CYS A 73 -42.50 -1.95 -4.17
CA CYS A 73 -43.88 -2.39 -3.98
C CYS A 73 -44.81 -1.22 -3.61
N TRP A 74 -44.33 -0.26 -2.82
CA TRP A 74 -45.07 0.96 -2.50
C TRP A 74 -45.21 1.88 -3.72
N SER A 75 -44.10 2.14 -4.41
CA SER A 75 -44.05 3.02 -5.59
C SER A 75 -45.01 2.55 -6.68
N SER A 76 -44.96 1.25 -7.02
CA SER A 76 -45.86 0.63 -8.03
C SER A 76 -47.35 0.71 -7.69
N ARG A 77 -47.73 0.78 -6.41
CA ARG A 77 -49.14 0.90 -5.97
C ARG A 77 -49.65 2.34 -5.92
N THR A 78 -48.76 3.32 -5.96
CA THR A 78 -49.11 4.75 -5.87
C THR A 78 -49.07 5.45 -7.21
N THR A 79 -48.27 4.97 -8.17
CA THR A 79 -48.21 5.50 -9.54
C THR A 79 -49.18 4.75 -10.47
N ASP A 80 -50.47 5.09 -10.44
CA ASP A 80 -51.43 4.66 -11.47
C ASP A 80 -51.14 5.41 -12.79
N GLY A 81 -50.27 4.85 -13.64
CA GLY A 81 -50.18 5.18 -15.08
C GLY A 81 -49.74 6.59 -15.50
N GLN A 82 -49.78 7.59 -14.62
CA GLN A 82 -49.25 8.92 -14.89
C GLN A 82 -47.82 8.99 -14.39
N LYS A 83 -46.88 8.97 -15.35
CA LYS A 83 -45.53 9.51 -15.18
C LYS A 83 -45.65 10.99 -14.80
N SER A 84 -45.98 11.28 -13.54
CA SER A 84 -45.75 12.60 -12.96
C SER A 84 -44.24 12.73 -12.85
N ALA A 85 -43.68 13.54 -13.74
CA ALA A 85 -42.25 13.75 -13.89
C ALA A 85 -41.61 14.53 -12.73
N ASP A 86 -42.36 14.87 -11.67
CA ASP A 86 -41.96 15.99 -10.80
C ASP A 86 -41.94 15.75 -9.28
N VAL A 87 -41.90 14.51 -8.75
CA VAL A 87 -41.80 14.37 -7.27
C VAL A 87 -40.64 13.55 -6.71
N THR A 88 -40.10 12.51 -7.36
CA THR A 88 -39.02 11.73 -6.68
C THR A 88 -38.03 11.04 -7.62
N GLY A 89 -37.38 11.79 -8.51
CA GLY A 89 -36.45 11.27 -9.52
C GLY A 89 -35.23 10.46 -9.04
N VAL A 90 -35.17 9.97 -7.80
CA VAL A 90 -34.19 8.97 -7.35
C VAL A 90 -34.87 7.98 -6.39
N PRO A 91 -34.81 6.66 -6.62
CA PRO A 91 -35.36 5.68 -5.67
C PRO A 91 -34.68 5.85 -4.31
N GLY A 92 -35.47 6.00 -3.24
CA GLY A 92 -34.97 6.32 -1.90
C GLY A 92 -33.90 5.35 -1.36
N ALA A 93 -33.94 4.09 -1.80
CA ALA A 93 -32.93 3.08 -1.50
C ALA A 93 -31.56 3.40 -2.14
N ALA A 94 -31.52 3.99 -3.34
CA ALA A 94 -30.26 4.41 -3.98
C ALA A 94 -29.57 5.54 -3.19
N ASN A 95 -30.34 6.43 -2.58
CA ASN A 95 -29.80 7.47 -1.69
C ASN A 95 -29.16 6.87 -0.44
N LEU A 96 -29.78 5.86 0.17
CA LEU A 96 -29.22 5.19 1.35
C LEU A 96 -27.97 4.39 1.01
N SER A 97 -27.95 3.66 -0.11
CA SER A 97 -26.76 2.96 -0.59
C SER A 97 -25.62 3.93 -0.90
N ALA A 98 -25.91 5.11 -1.45
CA ALA A 98 -24.91 6.16 -1.65
C ALA A 98 -24.32 6.68 -0.33
N ILE A 99 -25.16 6.85 0.72
CA ILE A 99 -24.69 7.23 2.06
C ILE A 99 -23.73 6.17 2.63
N VAL A 100 -24.08 4.87 2.53
CA VAL A 100 -23.22 3.78 3.02
C VAL A 100 -21.88 3.74 2.25
N LEU A 101 -21.92 3.89 0.93
CA LEU A 101 -20.70 3.95 0.12
C LEU A 101 -19.83 5.16 0.50
N GLN A 102 -20.44 6.32 0.75
CA GLN A 102 -19.71 7.51 1.18
C GLN A 102 -19.04 7.30 2.54
N GLN A 103 -19.71 6.63 3.48
CA GLN A 103 -19.10 6.29 4.77
C GLN A 103 -17.92 5.33 4.62
N ALA A 104 -18.06 4.33 3.75
CA ALA A 104 -16.97 3.40 3.44
C ALA A 104 -15.74 4.16 2.90
N LYS A 105 -15.95 5.08 1.96
CA LYS A 105 -14.88 5.93 1.41
C LYS A 105 -14.20 6.79 2.46
N LEU A 106 -14.96 7.39 3.38
CA LEU A 106 -14.40 8.21 4.46
C LEU A 106 -13.57 7.39 5.45
N ALA A 107 -14.02 6.18 5.81
CA ALA A 107 -13.23 5.29 6.65
C ALA A 107 -11.93 4.86 5.95
N VAL A 108 -11.97 4.57 4.64
CA VAL A 108 -10.76 4.27 3.85
C VAL A 108 -9.81 5.47 3.78
N GLU A 109 -10.33 6.70 3.68
CA GLU A 109 -9.54 7.93 3.74
C GLU A 109 -8.81 8.07 5.09
N GLU A 110 -9.49 7.83 6.21
CA GLU A 110 -8.87 7.89 7.54
C GLU A 110 -7.80 6.81 7.72
N ILE A 111 -8.06 5.58 7.27
CA ILE A 111 -7.06 4.50 7.25
C ILE A 111 -5.85 4.92 6.40
N HIS A 112 -6.08 5.55 5.25
CA HIS A 112 -5.00 6.05 4.39
C HIS A 112 -4.17 7.13 5.10
N GLN A 113 -4.81 8.11 5.75
CA GLN A 113 -4.12 9.15 6.50
C GLN A 113 -3.30 8.57 7.66
N ALA A 114 -3.85 7.58 8.39
CA ALA A 114 -3.13 6.86 9.43
C ALA A 114 -1.92 6.10 8.87
N ASN A 115 -2.08 5.40 7.73
CA ASN A 115 -1.00 4.68 7.07
C ASN A 115 0.10 5.62 6.55
N VAL A 116 -0.25 6.78 6.00
CA VAL A 116 0.72 7.80 5.57
C VAL A 116 1.48 8.38 6.76
N ALA A 117 0.78 8.71 7.86
CA ALA A 117 1.43 9.18 9.09
C ALA A 117 2.39 8.12 9.65
N GLN A 118 1.97 6.84 9.64
CA GLN A 118 2.82 5.74 10.08
C GLN A 118 4.02 5.52 9.17
N ALA A 119 3.87 5.64 7.84
CA ALA A 119 4.98 5.56 6.90
C ALA A 119 6.03 6.65 7.17
N ASN A 120 5.59 7.88 7.42
CA ASN A 120 6.48 8.98 7.79
C ASN A 120 7.26 8.65 9.07
N LEU A 121 6.57 8.20 10.12
CA LEU A 121 7.19 7.85 11.41
C LEU A 121 8.20 6.71 11.28
N LEU A 122 7.91 5.70 10.45
CA LEU A 122 8.82 4.60 10.17
C LEU A 122 10.11 5.12 9.51
N LEU A 123 9.97 5.99 8.51
CA LEU A 123 11.11 6.54 7.76
C LEU A 123 11.92 7.57 8.57
N GLU A 124 11.28 8.41 9.39
CA GLU A 124 11.95 9.37 10.27
C GLU A 124 12.83 8.68 11.32
N ARG A 125 12.41 7.51 11.80
CA ARG A 125 13.13 6.73 12.81
C ARG A 125 14.15 5.76 12.23
N GLU A 126 14.20 5.63 10.90
CA GLU A 126 15.02 4.62 10.25
C GLU A 126 16.52 4.95 10.31
N LYS A 127 17.31 3.94 10.67
CA LYS A 127 18.77 4.04 10.76
C LYS A 127 19.48 3.34 9.61
N TRP A 128 18.76 2.68 8.72
CA TRP A 128 19.27 1.84 7.63
C TRP A 128 20.27 0.81 8.16
N GLU A 129 19.86 0.14 9.24
CA GLU A 129 20.58 -0.97 9.81
C GLU A 129 19.79 -2.24 9.54
N ARG A 130 20.52 -3.31 9.21
CA ARG A 130 19.93 -4.62 8.97
C ARG A 130 19.20 -5.08 10.23
N THR A 131 17.98 -5.57 10.05
CA THR A 131 17.22 -6.29 11.08
C THR A 131 16.93 -7.72 10.64
N ASP A 132 16.68 -8.60 11.59
CA ASP A 132 16.15 -9.93 11.31
C ASP A 132 14.63 -9.87 11.11
N VAL A 133 14.12 -10.78 10.28
CA VAL A 133 12.68 -10.93 9.99
C VAL A 133 12.01 -11.59 11.20
N PRO A 134 10.99 -10.98 11.80
CA PRO A 134 10.26 -11.57 12.91
C PRO A 134 9.67 -12.94 12.57
N ALA A 135 9.57 -13.82 13.57
CA ALA A 135 8.87 -15.10 13.41
C ALA A 135 7.43 -14.85 12.93
N HIS A 136 6.95 -15.70 12.01
CA HIS A 136 5.61 -15.61 11.41
C HIS A 136 5.33 -14.33 10.59
N PHE A 137 6.33 -13.50 10.28
CA PHE A 137 6.12 -12.31 9.45
C PHE A 137 5.56 -12.68 8.07
N GLU A 138 6.12 -13.71 7.43
CA GLU A 138 5.69 -14.17 6.10
C GLU A 138 4.22 -14.65 6.11
N SER A 139 3.86 -15.51 7.07
CA SER A 139 2.47 -15.99 7.23
C SER A 139 1.48 -14.87 7.58
N ARG A 140 1.88 -13.86 8.36
CA ARG A 140 0.99 -12.76 8.77
C ARG A 140 0.86 -11.65 7.72
N VAL A 141 1.94 -11.37 6.99
CA VAL A 141 2.04 -10.22 6.09
C VAL A 141 2.06 -10.67 4.64
N LEU A 142 2.99 -11.55 4.24
CA LEU A 142 3.17 -11.95 2.84
C LEU A 142 2.02 -12.82 2.32
N SER A 143 1.34 -13.60 3.17
CA SER A 143 0.13 -14.34 2.78
C SER A 143 -0.96 -13.43 2.20
N LYS A 144 -1.02 -12.17 2.65
CA LYS A 144 -1.98 -11.18 2.15
C LYS A 144 -1.63 -10.66 0.76
N PHE A 145 -0.44 -10.92 0.24
CA PHE A 145 0.00 -10.54 -1.10
C PHE A 145 -0.33 -11.59 -2.15
N LEU A 146 -0.94 -12.70 -1.74
CA LEU A 146 -1.36 -13.77 -2.63
C LEU A 146 -2.91 -13.82 -2.72
N PRO A 147 -3.46 -14.25 -3.87
CA PRO A 147 -4.88 -14.57 -4.00
C PRO A 147 -5.30 -15.68 -3.02
N GLU A 148 -6.58 -15.67 -2.61
CA GLU A 148 -7.12 -16.71 -1.71
C GLU A 148 -6.95 -18.11 -2.31
N GLY A 149 -6.39 -19.04 -1.54
CA GLY A 149 -6.12 -20.42 -1.96
C GLY A 149 -4.68 -20.70 -2.40
N HIS A 150 -3.80 -19.68 -2.46
CA HIS A 150 -2.37 -19.88 -2.61
C HIS A 150 -1.71 -20.05 -1.23
N GLU A 151 -1.24 -21.26 -0.92
CA GLU A 151 -0.45 -21.49 0.29
C GLU A 151 0.91 -20.81 0.15
N VAL A 152 1.29 -20.05 1.18
CA VAL A 152 2.69 -19.65 1.34
C VAL A 152 3.39 -20.92 1.81
N ASP A 153 4.31 -21.46 1.01
CA ASP A 153 5.16 -22.57 1.43
C ASP A 153 5.90 -22.14 2.69
N ASP A 154 5.45 -22.61 3.86
CA ASP A 154 6.03 -22.26 5.15
C ASP A 154 7.33 -23.05 5.38
N GLY A 155 8.22 -23.10 4.39
CA GLY A 155 9.60 -23.61 4.47
C GLY A 155 9.80 -24.93 5.25
N SER A 156 8.75 -25.73 5.42
CA SER A 156 8.69 -26.86 6.34
C SER A 156 8.35 -28.13 5.56
N THR A 157 8.99 -28.30 4.40
CA THR A 157 8.91 -29.55 3.64
C THR A 157 10.30 -29.98 3.17
N SER A 158 10.90 -30.84 3.99
CA SER A 158 11.75 -31.99 3.64
C SER A 158 12.63 -31.88 2.39
N GLY A 159 13.85 -31.38 2.58
CA GLY A 159 15.01 -31.73 1.76
C GLY A 159 16.10 -32.28 2.67
N GLU A 160 16.29 -33.60 2.66
CA GLU A 160 17.44 -34.24 3.29
C GLU A 160 18.73 -33.73 2.63
N GLU A 161 19.81 -33.65 3.43
CA GLU A 161 21.20 -33.29 3.09
C GLU A 161 21.63 -31.84 3.34
N GLN A 162 21.88 -31.51 4.62
CA GLN A 162 23.25 -31.31 5.13
C GLN A 162 23.24 -31.20 6.66
N GLN A 163 24.04 -32.07 7.28
CA GLN A 163 24.18 -32.18 8.73
C GLN A 163 24.89 -30.97 9.35
N GLN A 164 24.47 -30.67 10.59
CA GLN A 164 25.15 -29.89 11.64
C GLN A 164 25.13 -28.36 11.53
N GLN A 165 24.10 -27.74 12.13
CA GLN A 165 24.24 -26.85 13.32
C GLN A 165 22.88 -26.30 13.81
N GLY A 166 22.59 -26.49 15.10
CA GLY A 166 21.78 -25.57 15.91
C GLY A 166 20.24 -25.73 15.88
N LYS A 167 19.71 -26.51 16.82
CA LYS A 167 18.28 -26.71 17.11
C LYS A 167 17.62 -25.53 17.89
N ASP A 168 18.15 -24.31 17.73
CA ASP A 168 17.75 -23.08 18.45
C ASP A 168 17.17 -21.98 17.53
N SER A 169 16.97 -22.27 16.24
CA SER A 169 16.66 -21.27 15.20
C SER A 169 15.19 -20.91 15.04
N THR A 170 14.26 -21.56 15.73
CA THR A 170 12.82 -21.22 15.62
C THR A 170 12.43 -20.00 16.47
N ALA A 171 13.27 -19.60 17.43
CA ALA A 171 13.04 -18.42 18.27
C ALA A 171 13.81 -17.16 17.82
N ARG A 172 14.90 -17.32 17.03
CA ARG A 172 15.65 -16.21 16.44
C ARG A 172 15.09 -15.94 15.04
N GLY A 173 14.72 -14.67 14.77
CA GLY A 173 14.20 -14.24 13.47
C GLY A 173 15.09 -14.65 12.30
N ARG A 174 14.48 -14.80 11.11
CA ARG A 174 15.22 -15.22 9.91
C ARG A 174 16.07 -14.09 9.38
N ARG A 175 17.23 -14.46 8.83
CA ARG A 175 18.24 -13.53 8.36
C ARG A 175 17.82 -12.77 7.09
N TYR A 176 17.06 -13.42 6.21
CA TYR A 176 16.57 -12.87 4.95
C TYR A 176 15.06 -12.98 4.89
N LEU A 177 14.42 -12.02 4.23
CA LEU A 177 13.02 -12.14 3.82
C LEU A 177 12.97 -12.81 2.46
N VAL A 178 12.26 -13.93 2.35
CA VAL A 178 12.05 -14.61 1.07
C VAL A 178 10.70 -14.20 0.53
N LEU A 179 10.67 -13.64 -0.68
CA LEU A 179 9.41 -13.30 -1.34
C LEU A 179 8.80 -14.52 -2.03
N PRO A 180 7.46 -14.66 -2.10
CA PRO A 180 6.80 -15.73 -2.83
C PRO A 180 7.15 -15.73 -4.32
N GLU A 181 6.86 -16.86 -4.99
CA GLU A 181 7.03 -17.03 -6.44
C GLU A 181 8.48 -16.79 -6.94
N ASP A 182 9.48 -17.25 -6.18
CA ASP A 182 10.91 -17.15 -6.49
C ASP A 182 11.41 -15.72 -6.80
N ARG A 183 10.76 -14.71 -6.20
CA ARG A 183 11.09 -13.28 -6.40
C ARG A 183 12.36 -12.83 -5.67
N GLY A 184 13.06 -13.76 -5.03
CA GLY A 184 14.37 -13.56 -4.40
C GLY A 184 14.32 -13.37 -2.88
N SER A 185 15.52 -13.27 -2.31
CA SER A 185 15.74 -13.10 -0.87
C SER A 185 16.40 -11.75 -0.58
N PHE A 186 15.88 -11.02 0.39
CA PHE A 186 16.29 -9.64 0.68
C PHE A 186 16.80 -9.49 2.10
N LEU A 187 17.83 -8.65 2.30
CA LEU A 187 18.07 -8.09 3.64
C LEU A 187 17.06 -6.99 3.86
N VAL A 188 16.57 -6.94 5.08
CA VAL A 188 15.51 -6.01 5.46
C VAL A 188 15.98 -5.03 6.51
N VAL A 189 15.36 -3.86 6.50
CA VAL A 189 15.46 -2.84 7.54
C VAL A 189 14.07 -2.67 8.17
N PRO A 190 13.96 -2.15 9.41
CA PRO A 190 12.69 -1.99 10.10
C PRO A 190 11.62 -1.24 9.29
N ALA A 191 11.96 -0.13 8.65
CA ALA A 191 11.04 0.63 7.82
C ALA A 191 10.58 -0.17 6.59
N GLY A 192 11.43 -1.00 5.99
CA GLY A 192 11.05 -1.87 4.88
C GLY A 192 9.97 -2.88 5.28
N LEU A 193 10.14 -3.52 6.44
CA LEU A 193 9.13 -4.43 7.00
C LEU A 193 7.84 -3.69 7.35
N GLY A 194 7.94 -2.52 7.99
CA GLY A 194 6.79 -1.70 8.34
C GLY A 194 6.01 -1.24 7.11
N ILE A 195 6.69 -0.85 6.02
CA ILE A 195 6.02 -0.51 4.76
C ILE A 195 5.29 -1.73 4.19
N LEU A 196 5.86 -2.93 4.21
CA LEU A 196 5.15 -4.16 3.79
C LEU A 196 3.89 -4.40 4.63
N GLU A 197 3.94 -4.15 5.94
CA GLU A 197 2.74 -4.22 6.80
C GLU A 197 1.68 -3.19 6.39
N LEU A 198 2.09 -1.96 6.06
CA LEU A 198 1.17 -0.93 5.57
C LEU A 198 0.54 -1.33 4.23
N ILE A 199 1.31 -1.92 3.30
CA ILE A 199 0.77 -2.47 2.04
C ILE A 199 -0.30 -3.53 2.35
N ALA A 200 -0.02 -4.43 3.30
CA ALA A 200 -0.95 -5.48 3.68
C ALA A 200 -2.29 -4.94 4.22
N VAL A 201 -2.27 -3.80 4.94
CA VAL A 201 -3.50 -3.12 5.39
C VAL A 201 -4.37 -2.68 4.19
N TYR A 202 -3.78 -2.18 3.10
CA TYR A 202 -4.55 -1.83 1.90
C TYR A 202 -5.16 -3.06 1.23
N LEU A 203 -4.46 -4.20 1.25
CA LEU A 203 -4.99 -5.46 0.73
C LEU A 203 -6.14 -5.98 1.59
N ASP A 204 -6.07 -5.86 2.91
CA ASP A 204 -7.19 -6.18 3.82
C ASP A 204 -8.40 -5.28 3.56
N VAL A 205 -8.19 -3.98 3.36
CA VAL A 205 -9.26 -3.03 2.98
C VAL A 205 -9.89 -3.43 1.65
N ALA A 206 -9.09 -3.79 0.65
CA ALA A 206 -9.60 -4.23 -0.65
C ALA A 206 -10.45 -5.51 -0.52
N ARG A 207 -10.00 -6.50 0.28
CA ARG A 207 -10.78 -7.72 0.54
C ARG A 207 -12.08 -7.43 1.29
N ALA A 208 -12.02 -6.58 2.30
CA ALA A 208 -13.19 -6.22 3.11
C ALA A 208 -14.21 -5.38 2.33
N LEU A 209 -13.75 -4.55 1.39
CA LEU A 209 -14.56 -3.65 0.57
C LEU A 209 -14.17 -3.77 -0.91
N PRO A 210 -14.54 -4.87 -1.60
CA PRO A 210 -14.13 -5.10 -2.98
C PRO A 210 -14.56 -3.99 -3.96
N GLN A 211 -15.68 -3.33 -3.69
CA GLN A 211 -16.15 -2.17 -4.47
C GLN A 211 -15.24 -0.93 -4.36
N LEU A 212 -14.32 -0.90 -3.39
CA LEU A 212 -13.31 0.14 -3.21
C LEU A 212 -11.88 -0.37 -3.50
N ALA A 213 -11.70 -1.56 -4.07
CA ALA A 213 -10.38 -2.11 -4.36
C ALA A 213 -9.51 -1.17 -5.23
N THR A 214 -10.10 -0.55 -6.26
CA THR A 214 -9.41 0.44 -7.09
C THR A 214 -8.99 1.68 -6.30
N ASP A 215 -9.86 2.17 -5.39
CA ASP A 215 -9.56 3.32 -4.54
C ASP A 215 -8.42 3.00 -3.56
N ALA A 216 -8.46 1.81 -2.94
CA ALA A 216 -7.38 1.30 -2.10
C ALA A 216 -6.05 1.19 -2.87
N ALA A 217 -6.08 0.76 -4.13
CA ALA A 217 -4.89 0.66 -4.98
C ALA A 217 -4.27 2.03 -5.32
N VAL A 218 -5.11 3.02 -5.65
CA VAL A 218 -4.66 4.40 -5.91
C VAL A 218 -3.99 4.98 -4.66
N ARG A 219 -4.61 4.79 -3.50
CA ARG A 219 -4.08 5.26 -2.20
C ARG A 219 -2.80 4.55 -1.78
N LEU A 220 -2.74 3.24 -1.96
CA LEU A 220 -1.54 2.43 -1.79
C LEU A 220 -0.39 2.96 -2.65
N THR A 221 -0.65 3.19 -3.94
CA THR A 221 0.34 3.73 -4.89
C THR A 221 0.81 5.11 -4.46
N SER A 222 -0.10 5.98 -4.01
CA SER A 222 0.23 7.31 -3.48
C SER A 222 1.12 7.24 -2.24
N MET A 223 0.80 6.36 -1.28
CA MET A 223 1.61 6.14 -0.08
C MET A 223 3.01 5.62 -0.43
N LEU A 224 3.11 4.64 -1.34
CA LEU A 224 4.41 4.10 -1.76
C LEU A 224 5.25 5.13 -2.54
N ARG A 225 4.63 5.97 -3.37
CA ARG A 225 5.32 7.08 -4.04
C ARG A 225 5.85 8.10 -3.03
N LEU A 226 5.06 8.44 -2.01
CA LEU A 226 5.48 9.32 -0.93
C LEU A 226 6.67 8.72 -0.17
N ALA A 227 6.58 7.45 0.22
CA ALA A 227 7.67 6.74 0.90
C ALA A 227 8.94 6.70 0.02
N ASN A 228 8.81 6.38 -1.28
CA ASN A 228 9.94 6.37 -2.22
C ASN A 228 10.63 7.73 -2.30
N GLY A 229 9.86 8.82 -2.46
CA GLY A 229 10.40 10.17 -2.51
C GLY A 229 11.03 10.61 -1.19
N GLN A 230 10.50 10.18 -0.05
CA GLN A 230 11.12 10.46 1.26
C GLN A 230 12.43 9.71 1.45
N ILE A 231 12.50 8.44 1.06
CA ILE A 231 13.73 7.65 1.08
C ILE A 231 14.80 8.34 0.21
N GLU A 232 14.40 8.82 -0.97
CA GLU A 232 15.30 9.54 -1.88
C GLU A 232 15.85 10.82 -1.25
N LYS A 233 14.97 11.64 -0.67
CA LYS A 233 15.32 12.86 0.07
C LYS A 233 16.27 12.61 1.24
N LEU A 234 16.00 11.58 2.03
CA LEU A 234 16.82 11.25 3.20
C LEU A 234 18.25 10.88 2.83
N LEU A 235 18.45 10.17 1.71
CA LEU A 235 19.75 9.57 1.38
C LEU A 235 20.51 10.27 0.26
N LEU A 236 19.82 10.86 -0.72
CA LEU A 236 20.45 11.55 -1.85
C LEU A 236 20.52 13.07 -1.62
N GLU A 237 19.46 13.68 -1.09
CA GLU A 237 19.42 15.14 -0.85
C GLU A 237 20.09 15.55 0.48
N GLY A 238 20.71 14.60 1.19
CA GLY A 238 21.41 14.88 2.44
C GLY A 238 20.51 15.31 3.59
N GLN A 239 19.18 15.12 3.50
CA GLN A 239 18.27 15.47 4.58
C GLN A 239 18.54 14.66 5.85
N ALA A 240 19.03 13.42 5.75
CA ALA A 240 19.47 12.67 6.94
C ALA A 240 20.67 13.33 7.65
N VAL A 241 21.54 14.03 6.91
CA VAL A 241 22.68 14.76 7.45
C VAL A 241 22.24 16.12 8.02
N SER A 242 21.35 16.83 7.31
CA SER A 242 20.82 18.14 7.71
C SER A 242 19.88 18.09 8.92
N SER A 243 19.05 17.04 9.03
CA SER A 243 18.13 16.81 10.16
C SER A 243 18.82 16.33 11.44
N GLY A 244 20.14 16.07 11.40
CA GLY A 244 20.90 15.54 12.53
C GLY A 244 20.61 14.08 12.86
N SER A 245 19.79 13.38 12.07
CA SER A 245 19.51 11.96 12.26
C SER A 245 20.75 11.09 12.04
N ARG A 246 21.68 11.48 11.13
CA ARG A 246 22.95 10.77 10.89
C ARG A 246 24.10 11.69 10.53
N LYS A 247 25.32 11.28 10.90
CA LYS A 247 26.55 12.06 10.65
C LYS A 247 27.08 11.95 9.22
N THR A 248 26.88 10.81 8.54
CA THR A 248 27.33 10.57 7.16
C THR A 248 26.47 9.52 6.44
N VAL A 249 26.30 9.67 5.12
CA VAL A 249 25.74 8.62 4.24
C VAL A 249 26.85 7.61 3.91
N THR A 250 26.65 6.33 4.23
CA THR A 250 27.65 5.27 4.00
C THR A 250 27.23 4.36 2.85
N ALA A 251 28.20 3.66 2.24
CA ALA A 251 27.92 2.67 1.20
C ALA A 251 26.98 1.55 1.67
N THR A 252 27.07 1.15 2.94
CA THR A 252 26.16 0.17 3.55
C THR A 252 24.71 0.67 3.53
N ASN A 253 24.49 1.94 3.84
CA ASN A 253 23.15 2.54 3.86
C ASN A 253 22.56 2.54 2.46
N LEU A 254 23.33 2.97 1.46
CA LEU A 254 22.90 3.00 0.07
C LEU A 254 22.57 1.59 -0.43
N ALA A 255 23.38 0.59 -0.06
CA ALA A 255 23.12 -0.81 -0.42
C ALA A 255 21.85 -1.37 0.23
N LEU A 256 21.63 -1.14 1.54
CA LEU A 256 20.41 -1.58 2.22
C LEU A 256 19.16 -0.86 1.73
N THR A 257 19.31 0.40 1.33
CA THR A 257 18.24 1.19 0.70
C THR A 257 17.89 0.61 -0.66
N TYR A 258 18.90 0.33 -1.48
CA TYR A 258 18.71 -0.33 -2.77
C TYR A 258 17.92 -1.64 -2.58
N GLN A 259 18.30 -2.47 -1.60
CA GLN A 259 17.56 -3.70 -1.32
C GLN A 259 16.13 -3.47 -0.85
N THR A 260 15.89 -2.44 -0.05
CA THR A 260 14.55 -2.09 0.41
C THR A 260 13.68 -1.69 -0.79
N ILE A 261 14.19 -0.84 -1.68
CA ILE A 261 13.46 -0.42 -2.89
C ILE A 261 13.26 -1.60 -3.84
N ASP A 262 14.27 -2.47 -3.99
CA ASP A 262 14.18 -3.65 -4.86
C ASP A 262 13.14 -4.66 -4.34
N MET A 263 13.11 -4.88 -3.03
CA MET A 263 12.09 -5.68 -2.36
C MET A 263 10.68 -5.08 -2.59
N LEU A 264 10.51 -3.78 -2.34
CA LEU A 264 9.23 -3.09 -2.54
C LEU A 264 8.78 -3.12 -4.01
N SER A 265 9.71 -2.97 -4.95
CA SER A 265 9.48 -3.10 -6.39
C SER A 265 9.06 -4.52 -6.79
N SER A 266 9.65 -5.52 -6.14
CA SER A 266 9.41 -6.94 -6.41
C SER A 266 8.05 -7.43 -5.92
N VAL A 267 7.45 -6.78 -4.92
CA VAL A 267 6.09 -7.10 -4.45
C VAL A 267 4.98 -6.43 -5.25
N LEU A 268 5.26 -5.39 -6.04
CA LEU A 268 4.23 -4.69 -6.83
C LEU A 268 3.42 -5.60 -7.76
N PRO A 269 4.03 -6.58 -8.48
CA PRO A 269 3.26 -7.52 -9.29
C PRO A 269 2.34 -8.43 -8.45
N LEU A 270 2.77 -8.84 -7.25
CA LEU A 270 1.93 -9.65 -6.34
C LEU A 270 0.70 -8.85 -5.87
N VAL A 271 0.93 -7.59 -5.52
CA VAL A 271 -0.12 -6.63 -5.17
C VAL A 271 -1.10 -6.46 -6.34
N ALA A 272 -0.60 -6.27 -7.57
CA ALA A 272 -1.43 -6.11 -8.76
C ALA A 272 -2.33 -7.33 -8.98
N ASN A 273 -1.75 -8.54 -8.97
CA ASN A 273 -2.47 -9.78 -9.18
C ASN A 273 -3.54 -10.02 -8.10
N THR A 274 -3.20 -9.71 -6.84
CA THR A 274 -4.13 -9.85 -5.71
C THR A 274 -5.28 -8.86 -5.81
N LEU A 275 -5.01 -7.59 -6.12
CA LEU A 275 -6.05 -6.58 -6.31
C LEU A 275 -6.95 -6.88 -7.51
N GLU A 276 -6.38 -7.40 -8.60
CA GLU A 276 -7.14 -7.85 -9.77
C GLU A 276 -8.06 -9.03 -9.42
N SER A 277 -7.55 -10.01 -8.66
CA SER A 277 -8.33 -11.14 -8.17
C SER A 277 -9.48 -10.70 -7.26
N ILE A 278 -9.21 -9.79 -6.32
CA ILE A 278 -10.24 -9.22 -5.41
C ILE A 278 -11.31 -8.44 -6.18
N ALA A 279 -10.93 -7.74 -7.24
CA ALA A 279 -11.86 -6.99 -8.09
C ALA A 279 -12.73 -7.91 -9.00
N GLY A 280 -12.51 -9.24 -9.00
CA GLY A 280 -13.11 -10.22 -9.91
C GLY A 280 -14.64 -10.36 -9.89
N SER A 281 -15.20 -10.68 -11.07
CA SER A 281 -16.62 -10.70 -11.54
C SER A 281 -17.35 -9.37 -11.74
N LYS A 282 -17.00 -8.28 -11.03
CA LYS A 282 -17.70 -6.97 -11.19
C LYS A 282 -16.82 -5.85 -11.74
N GLY A 283 -15.50 -6.00 -11.71
CA GLY A 283 -14.56 -5.09 -12.36
C GLY A 283 -14.47 -5.34 -13.85
N GLY A 284 -14.84 -4.35 -14.67
CA GLY A 284 -14.62 -4.42 -16.11
C GLY A 284 -13.12 -4.35 -16.47
N PRO A 285 -12.73 -4.65 -17.72
CA PRO A 285 -11.33 -4.63 -18.19
C PRO A 285 -10.60 -3.30 -17.95
N GLY A 286 -11.32 -2.19 -17.73
CA GLY A 286 -10.75 -0.90 -17.38
C GLY A 286 -10.04 -0.86 -16.02
N ILE A 287 -10.45 -1.66 -15.02
CA ILE A 287 -9.78 -1.66 -13.69
C ILE A 287 -8.37 -2.23 -13.81
N ARG A 288 -8.21 -3.34 -14.54
CA ARG A 288 -6.92 -3.97 -14.77
C ARG A 288 -5.93 -3.02 -15.44
N ILE A 289 -6.36 -2.33 -16.50
CA ILE A 289 -5.52 -1.37 -17.23
C ILE A 289 -5.05 -0.24 -16.30
N VAL A 290 -5.95 0.29 -15.47
CA VAL A 290 -5.62 1.37 -14.52
C VAL A 290 -4.64 0.88 -13.44
N LEU A 291 -4.84 -0.31 -12.89
CA LEU A 291 -3.94 -0.91 -11.90
C LEU A 291 -2.55 -1.18 -12.47
N GLU A 292 -2.49 -1.79 -13.66
CA GLU A 292 -1.23 -2.07 -14.35
C GLU A 292 -0.48 -0.77 -14.65
N ASP A 293 -1.14 0.26 -15.20
CA ASP A 293 -0.52 1.55 -15.52
C ASP A 293 -0.03 2.30 -14.26
N LEU A 294 -0.80 2.30 -13.16
CA LEU A 294 -0.40 2.92 -11.90
C LEU A 294 0.82 2.24 -11.28
N LEU A 295 0.80 0.91 -11.15
CA LEU A 295 1.87 0.16 -10.51
C LEU A 295 3.11 0.06 -11.41
N TYR A 296 2.94 0.02 -12.73
CA TYR A 296 4.05 0.05 -13.68
C TYR A 296 4.82 1.38 -13.60
N ARG A 297 4.10 2.51 -13.54
CA ARG A 297 4.74 3.83 -13.35
C ARG A 297 5.49 3.91 -12.02
N LEU A 298 4.89 3.44 -10.92
CA LEU A 298 5.57 3.39 -9.63
C LEU A 298 6.83 2.50 -9.68
N LYS A 299 6.76 1.36 -10.38
CA LYS A 299 7.91 0.47 -10.57
C LYS A 299 9.04 1.17 -11.33
N ALA A 300 8.70 1.95 -12.35
CA ALA A 300 9.68 2.74 -13.11
C ALA A 300 10.35 3.81 -12.23
N GLU A 301 9.58 4.54 -11.42
CA GLU A 301 10.10 5.53 -10.44
C GLU A 301 11.06 4.86 -9.42
N MET A 302 10.70 3.68 -8.90
CA MET A 302 11.58 2.91 -8.01
C MET A 302 12.85 2.42 -8.73
N SER A 303 12.75 2.07 -10.02
CA SER A 303 13.92 1.67 -10.83
C SER A 303 14.88 2.84 -11.07
N GLU A 304 14.34 4.03 -11.32
CA GLU A 304 15.14 5.25 -11.47
C GLU A 304 15.87 5.58 -10.16
N HIS A 305 15.16 5.54 -9.03
CA HIS A 305 15.75 5.73 -7.71
C HIS A 305 16.88 4.73 -7.43
N LYS A 306 16.68 3.44 -7.74
CA LYS A 306 17.77 2.43 -7.67
C LYS A 306 19.00 2.83 -8.50
N GLY A 307 18.79 3.35 -9.71
CA GLY A 307 19.87 3.89 -10.56
C GLY A 307 20.59 5.08 -9.92
N ASN A 308 19.84 5.99 -9.30
CA ASN A 308 20.40 7.16 -8.59
C ASN A 308 21.25 6.73 -7.38
N LEU A 309 20.83 5.71 -6.62
CA LEU A 309 21.62 5.16 -5.52
C LEU A 309 22.94 4.54 -6.00
N MET A 310 22.91 3.82 -7.12
CA MET A 310 24.12 3.23 -7.71
C MET A 310 25.09 4.30 -8.22
N ARG A 311 24.56 5.36 -8.85
CA ARG A 311 25.37 6.52 -9.24
C ARG A 311 26.03 7.17 -8.04
N LYS A 312 25.27 7.38 -6.95
CA LYS A 312 25.81 7.96 -5.71
C LYS A 312 26.91 7.12 -5.07
N LEU A 313 26.81 5.78 -5.13
CA LEU A 313 27.88 4.88 -4.71
C LEU A 313 29.15 5.09 -5.54
N GLY A 314 29.01 5.23 -6.86
CA GLY A 314 30.10 5.56 -7.77
C GLY A 314 30.74 6.91 -7.45
N ASP A 315 29.93 7.95 -7.24
CA ASP A 315 30.41 9.30 -6.89
C ASP A 315 31.27 9.27 -5.62
N ILE A 316 30.87 8.51 -4.59
CA ILE A 316 31.65 8.35 -3.35
C ILE A 316 33.03 7.73 -3.63
N LEU A 317 33.13 6.77 -4.57
CA LEU A 317 34.42 6.19 -4.95
C LEU A 317 35.28 7.18 -5.72
N VAL A 318 34.69 7.94 -6.65
CA VAL A 318 35.39 8.97 -7.42
C VAL A 318 35.91 10.07 -6.50
N GLU A 319 35.10 10.55 -5.56
CA GLU A 319 35.53 11.55 -4.55
C GLU A 319 36.72 11.06 -3.72
N ARG A 320 36.72 9.78 -3.29
CA ARG A 320 37.86 9.18 -2.58
C ARG A 320 39.09 9.05 -3.47
N PHE A 321 38.90 8.64 -4.71
CA PHE A 321 39.98 8.54 -5.69
C PHE A 321 40.65 9.90 -5.91
N ASP A 322 39.87 10.95 -6.18
CA ASP A 322 40.39 12.30 -6.42
C ASP A 322 41.15 12.85 -5.21
N HIS A 323 40.64 12.61 -4.00
CA HIS A 323 41.31 13.00 -2.76
C HIS A 323 42.70 12.36 -2.60
N HIS A 324 42.81 11.06 -2.85
CA HIS A 324 44.10 10.35 -2.77
C HIS A 324 45.04 10.75 -3.91
N CYS A 325 44.52 10.98 -5.12
CA CYS A 325 45.28 11.48 -6.25
C CYS A 325 45.86 12.87 -5.99
N ALA A 326 45.06 13.80 -5.45
CA ALA A 326 45.51 15.14 -5.08
C ALA A 326 46.62 15.09 -4.00
N LYS A 327 46.47 14.21 -3.00
CA LYS A 327 47.50 13.97 -1.98
C LYS A 327 48.78 13.37 -2.54
N TRP A 328 48.66 12.46 -3.50
CA TRP A 328 49.83 11.90 -4.18
C TRP A 328 50.56 13.00 -4.96
N LEU A 329 49.86 13.71 -5.85
CA LEU A 329 50.46 14.74 -6.68
C LEU A 329 51.10 15.89 -5.87
N SER A 330 50.57 16.19 -4.68
CA SER A 330 51.17 17.17 -3.76
C SER A 330 52.37 16.61 -2.98
N ALA A 331 52.33 15.35 -2.53
CA ALA A 331 53.45 14.71 -1.84
C ALA A 331 54.66 14.47 -2.76
N GLU A 332 54.43 14.21 -4.04
CA GLU A 332 55.51 14.02 -5.02
C GLU A 332 56.29 15.32 -5.29
N LYS A 333 55.63 16.47 -5.22
CA LYS A 333 56.31 17.78 -5.29
C LYS A 333 57.23 18.03 -4.08
N ALA A 334 56.94 17.43 -2.93
CA ALA A 334 57.75 17.57 -1.71
C ALA A 334 58.90 16.55 -1.62
N SER A 335 58.77 15.38 -2.24
CA SER A 335 59.73 14.27 -2.13
C SER A 335 60.69 14.21 -3.33
N ARG A 336 61.62 15.16 -3.43
CA ARG A 336 62.77 15.10 -4.37
C ARG A 336 64.07 14.53 -3.79
N ALA A 337 64.02 13.94 -2.58
CA ALA A 337 65.22 13.38 -1.94
C ALA A 337 64.92 12.04 -1.25
N GLY A 338 65.24 10.92 -1.90
CA GLY A 338 65.29 9.60 -1.26
C GLY A 338 64.79 8.44 -2.13
N LYS A 339 65.54 7.34 -2.14
CA LYS A 339 65.14 6.06 -2.78
C LYS A 339 63.86 5.53 -2.13
N ARG A 340 62.71 5.70 -2.80
CA ARG A 340 61.44 5.07 -2.40
C ARG A 340 61.50 3.58 -2.75
N THR A 341 61.44 2.72 -1.74
CA THR A 341 61.35 1.27 -1.89
C THR A 341 59.95 0.83 -1.44
N GLY A 342 59.02 0.65 -2.39
CA GLY A 342 57.66 0.18 -2.15
C GLY A 342 56.58 0.87 -3.01
N PRO A 343 55.36 0.30 -3.10
CA PRO A 343 54.22 0.92 -3.78
C PRO A 343 53.86 2.27 -3.16
N ASN A 344 53.27 3.18 -3.94
CA ASN A 344 52.83 4.47 -3.43
C ASN A 344 51.71 4.30 -2.38
N GLU A 345 51.90 4.87 -1.19
CA GLU A 345 50.94 4.77 -0.07
C GLU A 345 49.52 5.24 -0.43
N ASN A 346 49.39 6.29 -1.25
CA ASN A 346 48.09 6.79 -1.67
C ASN A 346 47.39 5.84 -2.65
N VAL A 347 48.15 5.14 -3.50
CA VAL A 347 47.59 4.09 -4.38
C VAL A 347 47.11 2.90 -3.55
N LEU A 348 47.86 2.51 -2.51
CA LEU A 348 47.41 1.46 -1.58
C LEU A 348 46.12 1.87 -0.84
N LYS A 349 45.98 3.15 -0.46
CA LYS A 349 44.73 3.66 0.14
C LYS A 349 43.54 3.58 -0.81
N ILE A 350 43.71 3.90 -2.09
CA ILE A 350 42.66 3.73 -3.11
C ILE A 350 42.23 2.26 -3.22
N VAL A 351 43.20 1.34 -3.35
CA VAL A 351 42.91 -0.11 -3.43
C VAL A 351 42.15 -0.59 -2.19
N ASN A 352 42.55 -0.11 -1.00
CA ASN A 352 41.87 -0.44 0.25
C ASN A 352 40.43 0.11 0.30
N ASP A 353 40.20 1.33 -0.16
CA ASP A 353 38.86 1.93 -0.21
C ASP A 353 37.93 1.17 -1.17
N VAL A 354 38.40 0.86 -2.38
CA VAL A 354 37.65 0.06 -3.37
C VAL A 354 37.37 -1.34 -2.83
N SER A 355 38.39 -2.02 -2.28
CA SER A 355 38.25 -3.36 -1.71
C SER A 355 37.28 -3.38 -0.52
N SER A 356 37.33 -2.35 0.31
CA SER A 356 36.41 -2.19 1.45
C SER A 356 34.98 -1.99 0.97
N MET A 357 34.75 -1.13 -0.04
CA MET A 357 33.42 -0.91 -0.59
C MET A 357 32.89 -2.19 -1.25
N HIS A 358 33.67 -2.85 -2.09
CA HIS A 358 33.30 -4.11 -2.72
C HIS A 358 32.89 -5.17 -1.66
N ARG A 359 33.65 -5.29 -0.57
CA ARG A 359 33.30 -6.21 0.54
C ARG A 359 31.98 -5.84 1.22
N VAL A 360 31.67 -4.54 1.37
CA VAL A 360 30.41 -4.07 1.94
C VAL A 360 29.25 -4.37 0.99
N LEU A 361 29.41 -4.06 -0.30
CA LEU A 361 28.38 -4.30 -1.31
C LEU A 361 28.09 -5.80 -1.46
N MET A 362 29.10 -6.66 -1.52
CA MET A 362 28.92 -8.12 -1.59
C MET A 362 28.22 -8.74 -0.38
N LYS A 363 28.23 -8.06 0.78
CA LYS A 363 27.48 -8.50 1.97
C LYS A 363 26.00 -8.16 1.89
N SER A 364 25.68 -7.11 1.13
CA SER A 364 24.33 -6.57 1.06
C SER A 364 23.64 -6.96 -0.24
N LEU A 365 24.26 -6.75 -1.39
CA LEU A 365 23.69 -6.93 -2.73
C LEU A 365 24.03 -8.30 -3.34
N SER A 366 23.31 -8.67 -4.40
CA SER A 366 23.62 -9.87 -5.18
C SER A 366 24.92 -9.69 -6.00
N PRO A 367 25.68 -10.75 -6.27
CA PRO A 367 26.93 -10.66 -7.04
C PRO A 367 26.73 -10.00 -8.41
N LYS A 368 25.66 -10.34 -9.12
CA LYS A 368 25.29 -9.75 -10.42
C LYS A 368 25.03 -8.24 -10.39
N CYS A 369 24.71 -7.70 -9.21
CA CYS A 369 24.47 -6.28 -9.03
C CYS A 369 25.75 -5.52 -8.65
N VAL A 370 26.78 -6.24 -8.18
CA VAL A 370 28.07 -5.67 -7.76
C VAL A 370 29.10 -5.76 -8.90
N GLU A 371 29.05 -6.83 -9.69
CA GLU A 371 29.70 -6.95 -11.00
C GLU A 371 29.17 -5.89 -11.97
#